data_AF-A0A661H3S6-F1
#
_entry.id   AF-A0A661H3S6-F1
#
_cell.length_a   1.000
_cell.length_b   1.000
_cell.length_c   1.000
_cell.angle_alpha   90.00
_cell.angle_beta   90.00
_cell.angle_gamma   90.00
#
_symmetry.space_group_name_H-M   'P 1'
#
loop_
_entity.id
_entity.type
_entity.pdbx_description
1 polymer ?
#
loop_
_entity_poly.entity_id
_entity_poly.type
_entity_poly.pdbx_seq_one_letter_code
_entity_poly.pdbx_strand_id
1 'polypeptide(L)'
;MTEYLSIDLDKETWHCRRCDQNLGNARGPYKEALVVYEREPGDIHDPVIDPQKYTFTYSPDPDWCRIIEYYCPRCATQVEVEYLPPGHPLTVDDLVLDIDSLKARHAGGQS
;
A
#
# COMPACT_ATOMS: atom_id res chain seq x y z
N MET A 1 -7.58 10.44 -0.28
CA MET A 1 -7.77 9.54 0.86
C MET A 1 -6.45 9.42 1.61
N THR A 2 -5.43 8.79 1.03
CA THR A 2 -4.04 8.85 1.52
C THR A 2 -3.21 9.80 0.65
N GLU A 3 -1.91 9.96 0.91
CA GLU A 3 -1.01 10.83 0.13
C GLU A 3 -1.05 10.52 -1.38
N TYR A 4 -1.03 9.24 -1.76
CA TYR A 4 -0.95 8.81 -3.16
C TYR A 4 -2.25 8.23 -3.74
N LEU A 5 -3.29 8.05 -2.93
CA LEU A 5 -4.58 7.48 -3.33
C LEU A 5 -5.72 8.50 -3.19
N SER A 6 -6.43 8.76 -4.29
CA SER A 6 -7.68 9.54 -4.33
C SER A 6 -8.86 8.67 -4.73
N ILE A 7 -10.06 9.14 -4.42
CA ILE A 7 -11.32 8.55 -4.86
C ILE A 7 -12.04 9.54 -5.77
N ASP A 8 -12.57 9.06 -6.88
CA ASP A 8 -13.62 9.74 -7.64
C ASP A 8 -14.97 9.23 -7.09
N LEU A 9 -15.67 10.06 -6.32
CA LEU A 9 -16.93 9.67 -5.65
C LEU A 9 -18.10 9.52 -6.63
N ASP A 10 -18.07 10.23 -7.76
CA ASP A 10 -19.12 10.15 -8.77
C ASP A 10 -19.03 8.81 -9.51
N LYS A 11 -17.82 8.43 -9.92
CA LYS A 11 -17.55 7.17 -10.63
C LYS A 11 -17.29 5.98 -9.69
N GLU A 12 -17.11 6.23 -8.40
CA GLU A 12 -16.74 5.24 -7.38
C GLU A 12 -15.47 4.47 -7.77
N THR A 13 -14.43 5.20 -8.14
CA THR A 13 -13.15 4.61 -8.57
C THR A 13 -11.97 5.13 -7.77
N TRP A 14 -10.99 4.26 -7.53
CA TRP A 14 -9.69 4.62 -6.97
C TRP A 14 -8.83 5.27 -8.06
N HIS A 15 -8.02 6.26 -7.69
CA HIS A 15 -7.09 6.94 -8.60
C HIS A 15 -5.74 7.19 -7.93
N CYS A 16 -4.67 7.07 -8.69
CA CYS A 16 -3.35 7.50 -8.26
C CYS A 16 -3.26 9.03 -8.28
N ARG A 17 -3.03 9.68 -7.14
CA ARG A 17 -2.89 11.14 -7.05
C ARG A 17 -1.73 11.73 -7.84
N ARG A 18 -0.72 10.91 -8.18
CA ARG A 18 0.48 11.38 -8.89
C ARG A 18 0.32 11.43 -10.40
N CYS A 19 -0.42 10.50 -10.99
CA CYS A 19 -0.55 10.38 -12.45
C CYS A 19 -1.98 10.22 -12.96
N ASP A 20 -2.96 10.29 -12.05
CA ASP A 20 -4.39 10.13 -12.31
C ASP A 20 -4.75 8.80 -12.98
N GLN A 21 -3.93 7.77 -12.77
CA GLN A 21 -4.25 6.42 -13.21
C GLN A 21 -5.48 5.93 -12.45
N ASN A 22 -6.52 5.52 -13.18
CA ASN A 22 -7.65 4.80 -12.62
C ASN A 22 -7.21 3.41 -12.15
N LEU A 23 -7.48 3.12 -10.88
CA LEU A 23 -7.12 1.90 -10.15
C LEU A 23 -8.36 1.04 -9.83
N GLY A 24 -9.46 1.25 -10.54
CA GLY A 24 -10.64 0.37 -10.48
C GLY A 24 -11.62 0.73 -9.36
N ASN A 25 -12.44 -0.24 -8.97
CA ASN A 25 -13.61 -0.05 -8.12
C ASN A 25 -13.25 0.35 -6.68
N ALA A 26 -13.78 1.48 -6.22
CA ALA A 26 -13.53 2.00 -4.87
C ALA A 26 -14.24 1.23 -3.74
N ARG A 27 -15.21 0.37 -4.07
CA ARG A 27 -15.86 -0.54 -3.11
C ARG A 27 -15.02 -1.78 -2.79
N GLY A 28 -13.96 -2.01 -3.56
CA GLY A 28 -12.98 -3.06 -3.33
C GLY A 28 -11.65 -2.51 -2.80
N PRO A 29 -10.74 -3.42 -2.41
CA PRO A 29 -9.42 -3.07 -1.92
C PRO A 29 -8.57 -2.44 -3.04
N TYR A 30 -8.02 -1.25 -2.80
CA TYR A 30 -7.22 -0.55 -3.80
C TYR A 30 -5.94 -1.30 -4.20
N LYS A 31 -5.41 -2.15 -3.30
CA LYS A 31 -4.19 -2.93 -3.51
C LYS A 31 -4.29 -3.94 -4.65
N GLU A 32 -5.50 -4.42 -4.99
CA GLU A 32 -5.70 -5.37 -6.10
C GLU A 32 -5.34 -4.78 -7.47
N ALA A 33 -5.32 -3.46 -7.61
CA ALA A 33 -4.97 -2.76 -8.84
C ALA A 33 -3.51 -2.29 -8.89
N LEU A 34 -2.70 -2.62 -7.87
CA LEU A 34 -1.31 -2.21 -7.75
C LEU A 34 -0.35 -3.32 -8.17
N VAL A 35 0.86 -2.91 -8.56
CA VAL A 35 1.97 -3.84 -8.76
C VAL A 35 2.62 -4.10 -7.41
N VAL A 36 2.72 -5.37 -7.03
CA VAL A 36 3.29 -5.78 -5.75
C VAL A 36 4.74 -6.24 -5.97
N TYR A 37 5.63 -5.81 -5.09
CA TYR A 37 7.01 -6.30 -5.05
C TYR A 37 7.37 -6.75 -3.63
N GLU A 38 7.83 -7.99 -3.52
CA GLU A 38 8.39 -8.54 -2.28
C GLU A 38 9.89 -8.23 -2.25
N ARG A 39 10.29 -7.46 -1.24
CA ARG A 39 11.67 -7.04 -0.99
C ARG A 39 12.30 -7.88 0.10
N GLU A 40 13.56 -8.23 -0.12
CA GLU A 40 14.44 -8.71 0.95
C GLU A 40 14.78 -7.54 1.88
N PRO A 41 14.67 -7.68 3.22
CA PRO A 41 14.90 -6.57 4.14
C PRO A 41 16.27 -5.90 4.01
N GLY A 42 17.31 -6.69 3.71
CA GLY A 42 18.68 -6.20 3.54
C GLY A 42 18.90 -5.31 2.30
N ASP A 43 17.96 -5.28 1.35
CA ASP A 43 18.01 -4.34 0.22
C ASP A 43 17.68 -2.90 0.65
N ILE A 44 17.03 -2.74 1.80
CA ILE A 44 16.49 -1.47 2.30
C ILE A 44 17.18 -1.06 3.60
N HIS A 45 17.37 -2.02 4.52
CA HIS A 45 17.94 -1.79 5.84
C HIS A 45 19.38 -2.25 5.88
N ASP A 46 20.30 -1.32 6.15
CA ASP A 46 21.70 -1.65 6.38
C ASP A 46 21.83 -2.52 7.66
N PRO A 47 22.49 -3.69 7.61
CA PRO A 47 22.75 -4.48 8.80
C PRO A 47 23.64 -3.76 9.84
N VAL A 48 24.40 -2.73 9.43
CA VAL A 48 25.34 -1.89 10.22
C VAL A 48 26.53 -2.65 10.83
N ILE A 49 26.34 -3.91 11.20
CA ILE A 49 27.37 -4.82 11.71
C ILE A 49 27.48 -6.06 10.81
N ASP A 50 28.66 -6.68 10.82
CA ASP A 50 29.01 -7.78 9.92
C ASP A 50 28.09 -9.01 10.12
N PRO A 51 27.20 -9.33 9.15
CA PRO A 51 26.26 -10.44 9.28
C PRO A 51 26.96 -11.82 9.24
N GLN A 52 28.24 -11.89 8.83
CA GLN A 52 29.01 -13.13 8.93
C GLN A 52 29.55 -13.38 10.33
N LYS A 53 29.62 -12.33 11.17
CA LYS A 53 30.12 -12.41 12.55
C LYS A 53 29.01 -12.44 13.59
N TYR A 54 27.85 -11.87 13.27
CA TYR A 54 26.74 -11.70 14.21
C TYR A 54 25.43 -12.23 13.63
N THR A 55 24.73 -13.05 14.41
CA THR A 55 23.42 -13.61 14.03
C THR A 55 22.34 -12.55 13.97
N PHE A 56 22.35 -11.57 14.88
CA PHE A 56 21.38 -10.48 14.92
C PHE A 56 22.06 -9.20 14.48
N THR A 57 21.48 -8.51 13.50
CA THR A 57 21.96 -7.24 12.96
C THR A 57 20.85 -6.17 13.06
N TYR A 58 21.11 -4.99 12.53
CA TYR A 58 20.11 -3.92 12.46
C TYR A 58 19.20 -4.00 11.23
N SER A 59 19.42 -4.99 10.35
CA SER A 59 18.48 -5.38 9.30
C SER A 59 17.50 -6.42 9.83
N PRO A 60 16.20 -6.35 9.50
CA PRO A 60 15.25 -7.42 9.80
C PRO A 60 15.71 -8.76 9.22
N ASP A 61 15.43 -9.84 9.95
CA ASP A 61 15.71 -11.21 9.50
C ASP A 61 14.70 -11.59 8.39
N PRO A 62 15.17 -12.00 7.20
CA PRO A 62 14.28 -12.41 6.12
C PRO A 62 13.37 -13.57 6.54
N ASP A 63 13.80 -14.54 7.35
CA ASP A 63 12.94 -15.66 7.71
C ASP A 63 11.73 -15.22 8.58
N TRP A 64 11.77 -14.01 9.11
CA TRP A 64 10.74 -13.42 9.97
C TRP A 64 9.94 -12.32 9.29
N CYS A 65 10.52 -11.65 8.29
CA CYS A 65 9.93 -10.47 7.69
C CYS A 65 10.25 -10.35 6.20
N ARG A 66 9.22 -10.03 5.42
CA ARG A 66 9.28 -9.53 4.06
C ARG A 66 8.69 -8.14 4.01
N ILE A 67 9.24 -7.30 3.14
CA ILE A 67 8.74 -5.95 2.91
C ILE A 67 7.95 -5.98 1.60
N ILE A 68 6.65 -5.77 1.67
CA ILE A 68 5.75 -5.80 0.52
C ILE A 68 5.47 -4.36 0.10
N GLU A 69 5.99 -3.97 -1.05
CA GLU A 69 5.81 -2.64 -1.62
C GLU A 69 4.72 -2.66 -2.70
N TYR A 70 3.80 -1.70 -2.65
CA TYR A 70 2.70 -1.58 -3.61
C TYR A 70 2.87 -0.34 -4.48
N TYR A 71 2.91 -0.54 -5.80
CA TYR A 71 3.23 0.51 -6.77
C TYR A 71 2.08 0.80 -7.72
N CYS A 72 1.93 2.07 -8.08
CA CYS A 72 1.06 2.45 -9.19
C CYS A 72 1.56 1.80 -10.50
N PRO A 73 0.72 1.08 -11.26
CA PRO A 73 1.13 0.37 -12.48
C PRO A 73 1.57 1.29 -13.62
N ARG A 74 1.23 2.59 -13.56
CA ARG A 74 1.55 3.57 -14.61
C ARG A 74 2.82 4.36 -14.34
N CYS A 75 2.97 4.90 -13.13
CA CYS A 75 4.07 5.82 -12.80
C CYS A 75 5.05 5.28 -11.77
N ALA A 76 4.87 4.04 -11.30
CA ALA A 76 5.72 3.38 -10.29
C ALA A 76 5.86 4.17 -8.97
N THR A 77 4.94 5.09 -8.65
CA THR A 77 4.88 5.68 -7.29
C THR A 77 4.59 4.56 -6.29
N GLN A 78 5.41 4.46 -5.23
CA GLN A 78 5.13 3.60 -4.08
C GLN A 78 3.94 4.15 -3.32
N VAL A 79 2.80 3.47 -3.41
CA VAL A 79 1.53 3.89 -2.81
C VAL A 79 1.45 3.49 -1.36
N GLU A 80 1.95 2.30 -1.02
CA GLU A 80 1.92 1.72 0.33
C GLU A 80 3.08 0.71 0.52
N VAL A 81 3.42 0.41 1.78
CA VAL A 81 4.38 -0.63 2.16
C VAL A 81 3.93 -1.38 3.42
N GLU A 82 4.11 -2.70 3.43
CA GLU A 82 3.80 -3.56 4.57
C GLU A 82 4.99 -4.42 4.97
N TYR A 83 5.13 -4.69 6.27
CA TYR A 83 6.14 -5.61 6.82
C TYR A 83 5.39 -6.84 7.33
N LEU A 84 5.51 -7.95 6.62
CA LEU A 84 4.73 -9.15 6.87
C LEU A 84 5.64 -10.38 7.03
N PRO A 85 5.32 -11.35 7.90
CA PRO A 85 6.00 -12.63 7.90
C PRO A 85 5.84 -13.37 6.56
N PRO A 86 6.83 -14.18 6.13
CA PRO A 86 6.69 -15.01 4.95
C PRO A 86 5.42 -15.88 4.99
N GLY A 87 4.60 -15.81 3.93
CA GLY A 87 3.35 -16.57 3.81
C GLY A 87 2.14 -15.97 4.53
N HIS A 88 2.30 -14.84 5.25
CA HIS A 88 1.16 -14.11 5.80
C HIS A 88 0.28 -13.57 4.66
N PRO A 89 -1.07 -13.62 4.77
CA PRO A 89 -1.96 -13.00 3.80
C PRO A 89 -1.70 -11.49 3.66
N LEU A 90 -1.78 -10.94 2.44
CA LEU A 90 -1.71 -9.50 2.25
C LEU A 90 -2.93 -8.83 2.90
N THR A 91 -2.72 -7.71 3.58
CA THR A 91 -3.83 -6.98 4.21
C THR A 91 -4.58 -6.21 3.14
N VAL A 92 -5.80 -6.65 2.81
CA VAL A 92 -6.62 -6.03 1.76
C VAL A 92 -7.66 -5.06 2.31
N ASP A 93 -8.01 -5.17 3.58
CA ASP A 93 -9.07 -4.42 4.26
C ASP A 93 -8.55 -3.26 5.13
N ASP A 94 -7.33 -2.78 4.85
CA ASP A 94 -6.74 -1.61 5.51
C ASP A 94 -7.50 -0.30 5.24
N LEU A 95 -8.25 -0.24 4.12
CA LEU A 95 -9.10 0.89 3.77
C LEU A 95 -10.45 0.43 3.20
N VAL A 96 -11.45 0.32 4.08
CA VAL A 96 -12.86 0.05 3.71
C VAL A 96 -13.69 1.31 3.92
N LEU A 97 -14.25 1.87 2.84
CA LEU A 97 -15.04 3.09 2.89
C LEU A 97 -16.55 2.81 2.78
N ASP A 98 -17.32 3.50 3.63
CA ASP A 98 -18.76 3.68 3.40
C ASP A 98 -18.97 4.79 2.35
N ILE A 99 -18.92 4.39 1.07
CA ILE A 99 -19.05 5.32 -0.06
C ILE A 99 -20.43 5.98 -0.09
N ASP A 100 -21.49 5.27 0.29
CA ASP A 100 -22.85 5.79 0.26
C ASP A 100 -23.01 6.92 1.29
N SER A 101 -22.50 6.71 2.51
CA SER A 101 -22.42 7.75 3.54
C SER A 101 -21.55 8.94 3.12
N LEU A 102 -20.39 8.69 2.49
CA LEU A 102 -19.52 9.75 1.97
C LEU A 102 -20.23 10.60 0.91
N LYS A 103 -20.94 9.98 -0.03
CA LYS A 103 -21.71 10.68 -1.08
C LYS A 103 -22.86 11.49 -0.48
N ALA A 104 -23.60 10.92 0.48
CA ALA A 104 -24.67 11.62 1.18
C ALA A 104 -24.15 12.88 1.90
N ARG A 105 -23.01 12.78 2.61
CA ARG A 105 -22.37 13.92 3.27
C ARG A 105 -21.87 14.97 2.29
N HIS A 106 -21.28 14.56 1.17
CA HIS A 106 -20.76 15.48 0.16
C HIS A 106 -21.89 16.24 -0.56
N ALA A 107 -22.97 15.55 -0.94
CA ALA A 107 -24.14 16.17 -1.57
C ALA A 107 -24.94 17.07 -0.61
N GLY A 108 -24.88 16.79 0.69
CA GLY A 108 -25.58 17.53 1.74
C GLY A 108 -24.93 18.84 2.19
N GLY A 109 -23.73 19.19 1.70
CA GLY A 109 -23.12 20.52 1.88
C GLY A 109 -23.09 21.05 3.32
N GLN A 110 -22.64 20.26 4.29
CA GLN A 110 -22.33 20.80 5.63
C GLN A 110 -20.84 21.16 5.70
N SER A 111 -20.55 22.42 5.40
CA SER A 111 -19.43 23.19 5.95
C SER A 111 -19.77 23.68 7.34
#